data_AF-A0A0M4F8E8-F1
#
_entry.id   AF-A0A0M4F8E8-F1
#
_cell.length_a   1.000
_cell.length_b   1.000
_cell.length_c   1.000
_cell.angle_alpha   90.00
_cell.angle_beta   90.00
_cell.angle_gamma   90.00
#
_symmetry.space_group_name_H-M   'P 1'
#
loop_
_entity.id
_entity.type
_entity.pdbx_description
1 polymer ?
#
loop_
_entity_poly.entity_id
_entity_poly.type
_entity_poly.pdbx_seq_one_letter_code
_entity_poly.pdbx_strand_id
1 'polypeptide(L)'
;LYSINPTYSYVTNLEVMQLLQTIKSTKKKFGMRNLATVTYEALQYLEESPCKNQTRDSIESYLNDVAVYRLMPHEVLQMVNDPPTSPLHTQLLIDDNKVPLTDEENEAIIQLTYKHFN
;
A
#
# COMPACT_ATOMS: atom_id res chain seq x y z
N LEU A 1 4.31 -31.40 -11.14
CA LEU A 1 4.22 -30.64 -9.88
C LEU A 1 3.94 -29.19 -10.25
N TYR A 2 2.70 -28.72 -10.09
CA TYR A 2 2.41 -27.29 -10.27
C TYR A 2 3.04 -26.56 -9.10
N SER A 3 4.14 -25.84 -9.35
CA SER A 3 4.76 -24.98 -8.34
C SER A 3 3.83 -23.80 -8.11
N ILE A 4 3.01 -23.88 -7.06
CA ILE A 4 2.26 -22.73 -6.55
C ILE A 4 3.30 -21.70 -6.11
N ASN A 5 3.32 -20.52 -6.74
CA ASN A 5 4.12 -19.41 -6.26
C ASN A 5 3.36 -18.76 -5.10
N PRO A 6 3.85 -18.86 -3.84
CA PRO A 6 3.19 -18.25 -2.69
C PRO A 6 3.20 -16.71 -2.76
N THR A 7 4.11 -16.12 -3.54
CA THR A 7 4.27 -14.67 -3.74
C THR A 7 4.02 -14.31 -5.20
N TYR A 8 2.81 -14.61 -5.69
CA TYR A 8 2.46 -14.42 -7.10
C TYR A 8 2.38 -12.94 -7.51
N SER A 9 1.85 -12.07 -6.64
CA SER A 9 1.70 -10.64 -6.91
C SER A 9 1.67 -9.84 -5.63
N TYR A 10 2.12 -8.60 -5.72
CA TYR A 10 1.87 -7.56 -4.72
C TYR A 10 0.51 -6.92 -4.98
N VAL A 11 -0.16 -6.48 -3.91
CA VAL A 11 -1.42 -5.74 -3.96
C VAL A 11 -1.40 -4.63 -2.91
N THR A 12 -1.93 -3.47 -3.27
CA THR A 12 -2.04 -2.31 -2.38
C THR A 12 -3.18 -2.49 -1.38
N ASN A 13 -3.11 -1.78 -0.25
CA ASN A 13 -4.19 -1.71 0.72
C ASN A 13 -5.51 -1.22 0.08
N LEU A 14 -5.44 -0.31 -0.90
CA LEU A 14 -6.60 0.17 -1.66
C LEU A 14 -7.26 -0.98 -2.45
N GLU A 15 -6.48 -1.78 -3.18
CA GLU A 15 -7.00 -2.92 -3.94
C GLU A 15 -7.64 -3.98 -3.03
N VAL A 16 -7.00 -4.26 -1.89
CA VAL A 16 -7.55 -5.17 -0.88
C VAL A 16 -8.86 -4.61 -0.33
N MET A 17 -8.93 -3.32 0.00
CA MET A 17 -10.15 -2.68 0.50
C MET A 17 -11.30 -2.81 -0.52
N GLN A 18 -11.06 -2.49 -1.79
CA GLN A 18 -12.05 -2.59 -2.87
C GLN A 18 -12.54 -4.03 -3.09
N LEU A 19 -11.62 -5.01 -3.04
CA LEU A 19 -11.95 -6.42 -3.13
C LEU A 19 -12.83 -6.87 -1.95
N LEU A 20 -12.46 -6.52 -0.73
CA LEU A 20 -13.21 -6.88 0.48
C LEU A 20 -14.60 -6.21 0.53
N GLN A 21 -14.73 -4.97 0.04
CA GLN A 21 -16.02 -4.30 -0.13
C GLN A 21 -16.92 -5.05 -1.13
N THR A 22 -16.36 -5.56 -2.22
CA THR A 22 -17.07 -6.40 -3.21
C THR A 22 -17.51 -7.73 -2.61
N ILE A 23 -16.66 -8.36 -1.79
CA ILE A 23 -17.02 -9.58 -1.05
C ILE A 23 -18.11 -9.27 -0.01
N LYS A 24 -18.07 -8.09 0.63
CA LYS A 24 -19.07 -7.63 1.60
C LYS A 24 -20.45 -7.41 0.98
N SER A 25 -20.53 -6.90 -0.25
CA SER A 25 -21.79 -6.69 -0.95
C SER A 25 -22.40 -7.97 -1.54
N THR A 26 -21.62 -9.05 -1.64
CA THR A 26 -22.08 -10.31 -2.23
C THR A 26 -22.92 -11.13 -1.24
N LYS A 27 -24.10 -11.63 -1.68
CA LYS A 27 -25.01 -12.48 -0.88
C LYS A 27 -24.45 -13.87 -0.48
N LYS A 28 -23.22 -14.21 -0.89
CA LYS A 28 -22.55 -15.49 -0.63
C LYS A 28 -22.12 -15.72 0.83
N LYS A 29 -22.34 -14.76 1.74
CA LYS A 29 -21.95 -14.87 3.16
C LYS A 29 -22.85 -15.76 4.01
N PHE A 30 -24.00 -16.21 3.48
CA PHE A 30 -24.91 -17.10 4.21
C PHE A 30 -24.22 -18.46 4.45
N GLY A 31 -23.65 -18.64 5.64
CA GLY A 31 -22.97 -19.88 6.07
C GLY A 31 -21.47 -19.78 6.30
N MET A 32 -20.79 -18.68 5.93
CA MET A 32 -19.33 -18.54 6.07
C MET A 32 -18.94 -17.55 7.18
N ARG A 33 -19.14 -17.93 8.45
CA ARG A 33 -18.89 -17.05 9.61
C ARG A 33 -17.45 -16.53 9.68
N ASN A 34 -16.46 -17.40 9.48
CA ASN A 34 -15.04 -17.02 9.53
C ASN A 34 -14.69 -15.97 8.46
N LEU A 35 -15.20 -16.15 7.23
CA LEU A 35 -15.00 -15.18 6.15
C LEU A 35 -15.64 -13.83 6.49
N ALA A 36 -16.83 -13.84 7.11
CA ALA A 36 -17.50 -12.61 7.52
C ALA A 36 -16.68 -11.84 8.56
N THR A 37 -16.16 -12.53 9.58
CA THR A 37 -15.31 -11.92 10.63
C THR A 37 -14.02 -11.35 10.04
N VAL A 38 -13.25 -12.15 9.29
CA VAL A 38 -11.98 -11.69 8.69
C VAL A 38 -12.20 -10.51 7.73
N THR A 39 -13.27 -10.56 6.92
CA THR A 39 -13.62 -9.43 6.03
C THR A 39 -13.93 -8.17 6.83
N TYR A 40 -14.65 -8.30 7.94
CA TYR A 40 -15.03 -7.15 8.76
C TYR A 40 -13.82 -6.52 9.43
N GLU A 41 -13.00 -7.31 10.12
CA GLU A 41 -11.80 -6.84 10.83
C GLU A 41 -10.79 -6.21 9.87
N ALA A 42 -10.54 -6.84 8.72
CA ALA A 42 -9.65 -6.29 7.70
C ALA A 42 -10.17 -4.97 7.11
N LEU A 43 -11.48 -4.85 6.85
CA LEU A 43 -12.06 -3.59 6.39
C LEU A 43 -11.99 -2.50 7.45
N GLN A 44 -12.22 -2.81 8.73
CA GLN A 44 -12.08 -1.84 9.82
C GLN A 44 -10.66 -1.29 9.90
N TYR A 45 -9.65 -2.15 9.83
CA TYR A 45 -8.25 -1.71 9.77
C TYR A 45 -7.98 -0.81 8.55
N LEU A 46 -8.45 -1.20 7.36
CA LEU A 46 -8.23 -0.44 6.13
C LEU A 46 -8.96 0.91 6.13
N GLU A 47 -10.12 1.01 6.78
CA GLU A 47 -10.88 2.25 6.97
C GLU A 47 -10.18 3.25 7.92
N GLU A 48 -9.24 2.80 8.74
CA GLU A 48 -8.39 3.64 9.59
C GLU A 48 -7.01 3.90 8.95
N SER A 49 -6.70 3.20 7.86
CA SER A 49 -5.43 3.32 7.14
C SER A 49 -5.44 4.43 6.08
N PRO A 50 -4.27 4.86 5.58
CA PRO A 50 -4.15 5.88 4.54
C PRO A 50 -4.92 5.56 3.25
N CYS A 51 -5.11 4.27 2.92
CA CYS A 51 -5.76 3.87 1.68
C CYS A 51 -7.23 4.30 1.55
N LYS A 52 -7.89 4.66 2.66
CA LYS A 52 -9.25 5.18 2.65
C LYS A 52 -9.42 6.43 1.79
N ASN A 53 -8.40 7.30 1.76
CA ASN A 53 -8.44 8.57 1.03
C ASN A 53 -7.70 8.50 -0.32
N GLN A 54 -7.07 7.36 -0.64
CA GLN A 54 -6.34 7.16 -1.88
C GLN A 54 -7.28 6.84 -3.05
N THR A 55 -6.84 7.21 -4.26
CA THR A 55 -7.50 6.82 -5.51
C THR A 55 -6.51 6.05 -6.39
N ARG A 56 -7.03 5.33 -7.38
CA ARG A 56 -6.17 4.64 -8.36
C ARG A 56 -5.24 5.64 -9.07
N ASP A 57 -5.81 6.76 -9.49
CA ASP A 57 -5.08 7.81 -10.22
C ASP A 57 -3.99 8.45 -9.35
N SER A 58 -4.25 8.67 -8.06
CA SER A 58 -3.24 9.24 -7.16
C SER A 58 -2.10 8.26 -6.88
N ILE A 59 -2.41 6.96 -6.73
CA ILE A 59 -1.38 5.91 -6.62
C ILE A 59 -0.56 5.84 -7.91
N GLU A 60 -1.20 5.72 -9.08
CA GLU A 60 -0.48 5.63 -10.35
C GLU A 60 0.41 6.86 -10.60
N SER A 61 -0.07 8.06 -10.26
CA SER A 61 0.71 9.30 -10.37
C SER A 61 1.89 9.31 -9.39
N TYR A 62 1.68 8.87 -8.14
CA TYR A 62 2.75 8.72 -7.15
C TYR A 62 3.83 7.74 -7.63
N LEU A 63 3.43 6.55 -8.12
CA LEU A 63 4.34 5.53 -8.65
C LEU A 63 5.24 6.08 -9.77
N ASN A 64 4.66 6.87 -10.69
CA ASN A 64 5.42 7.49 -11.77
C ASN A 64 6.41 8.54 -11.26
N ASP A 65 5.99 9.39 -10.32
CA ASP A 65 6.83 10.45 -9.77
C ASP A 65 8.00 9.89 -8.93
N VAL A 66 7.79 8.78 -8.20
CA VAL A 66 8.86 8.16 -7.38
C VAL A 66 9.75 7.19 -8.16
N ALA A 67 9.39 6.84 -9.40
CA ALA A 67 10.18 5.93 -10.24
C ALA A 67 11.58 6.46 -10.60
N VAL A 68 11.82 7.77 -10.42
CA VAL A 68 13.13 8.39 -10.63
C VAL A 68 14.14 8.04 -9.51
N TYR A 69 13.65 7.60 -8.35
CA TYR A 69 14.48 7.19 -7.23
C TYR A 69 14.80 5.70 -7.31
N ARG A 70 15.89 5.31 -6.65
CA ARG A 70 16.41 3.93 -6.60
C ARG A 70 15.64 3.02 -5.63
N LEU A 71 14.31 3.02 -5.77
CA LEU A 71 13.37 2.24 -4.96
C LEU A 71 12.98 0.94 -5.67
N MET A 72 12.86 -0.15 -4.91
CA MET A 72 12.32 -1.41 -5.38
C MET A 72 10.78 -1.37 -5.37
N PRO A 73 10.10 -2.19 -6.20
CA PRO A 73 8.64 -2.25 -6.21
C PRO A 73 8.00 -2.49 -4.83
N HIS A 74 8.62 -3.28 -3.95
CA HIS A 74 8.08 -3.55 -2.61
C HIS A 74 8.25 -2.36 -1.65
N GLU A 75 9.30 -1.55 -1.80
CA GLU A 75 9.52 -0.34 -1.00
C GLU A 75 8.51 0.73 -1.40
N VAL A 76 8.30 0.89 -2.72
CA VAL A 76 7.26 1.80 -3.23
C VAL A 76 5.87 1.33 -2.78
N LEU A 77 5.60 0.02 -2.80
CA LEU A 77 4.36 -0.54 -2.24
C LEU A 77 4.20 -0.21 -0.75
N GLN A 78 5.28 -0.30 0.04
CA GLN A 78 5.26 0.08 1.45
C GLN A 78 4.96 1.57 1.61
N MET A 79 5.56 2.45 0.82
CA MET A 79 5.26 3.89 0.82
C MET A 79 3.83 4.20 0.38
N VAL A 80 3.24 3.44 -0.54
CA VAL A 80 1.83 3.60 -0.90
C VAL A 80 0.93 3.18 0.26
N ASN A 81 1.26 2.08 0.96
CA ASN A 81 0.45 1.55 2.05
C ASN A 81 0.62 2.34 3.37
N ASP A 82 1.80 2.91 3.59
CA ASP A 82 2.19 3.74 4.73
C ASP A 82 2.96 4.99 4.22
N PRO A 83 2.24 6.03 3.78
CA PRO A 83 2.81 7.26 3.23
C PRO A 83 3.86 7.89 4.16
N PRO A 84 5.12 8.09 3.71
CA PRO A 84 6.16 8.66 4.56
C PRO A 84 5.88 10.13 4.88
N THR A 85 6.10 10.51 6.15
CA THR A 85 5.83 11.85 6.68
C THR A 85 7.07 12.53 7.29
N SER A 86 8.20 11.81 7.33
CA SER A 86 9.47 12.32 7.83
C SER A 86 10.63 11.52 7.21
N PRO A 87 11.86 12.07 7.18
CA PRO A 87 13.02 11.37 6.63
C PRO A 87 13.29 10.02 7.33
N LEU A 88 13.12 9.99 8.65
CA LEU A 88 13.24 8.76 9.42
C LEU A 88 12.19 7.73 8.99
N HIS A 89 10.94 8.16 8.77
CA HIS A 89 9.88 7.27 8.29
C HIS A 89 10.21 6.75 6.89
N THR A 90 10.63 7.60 5.95
CA THR A 90 11.07 7.17 4.61
C THR A 90 12.16 6.10 4.68
N GLN A 91 13.15 6.29 5.56
CA GLN A 91 14.26 5.36 5.73
C GLN A 91 13.83 4.00 6.32
N LEU A 92 12.76 3.95 7.13
CA LEU A 92 12.20 2.71 7.67
C LEU A 92 11.41 1.89 6.64
N LEU A 93 11.00 2.50 5.52
CA LEU A 93 10.25 1.85 4.44
C LEU A 93 11.15 1.26 3.33
N ILE A 94 12.47 1.40 3.46
CA ILE A 94 13.46 0.89 2.50
C ILE A 94 14.36 -0.15 3.15
N ASP A 95 14.98 -1.01 2.34
CA ASP A 95 15.86 -2.06 2.86
C ASP A 95 17.13 -1.48 3.51
N ASP A 96 17.43 -1.91 4.75
CA ASP A 96 18.62 -1.50 5.52
C ASP A 96 19.96 -1.83 4.83
N ASN A 97 19.96 -2.79 3.90
CA ASN A 97 21.16 -3.20 3.15
C ASN A 97 21.49 -2.24 1.99
N LYS A 98 20.63 -1.27 1.70
CA LYS A 98 20.86 -0.29 0.64
C LYS A 98 21.60 0.94 1.17
N VAL A 99 22.21 1.67 0.24
CA VAL A 99 22.70 3.02 0.53
C VAL A 99 21.51 3.86 1.02
N PRO A 100 21.59 4.55 2.17
CA PRO A 100 20.52 5.42 2.66
C PRO A 100 20.17 6.50 1.63
N LEU A 101 18.90 6.90 1.56
CA LEU A 101 18.49 8.06 0.75
C LEU A 101 19.16 9.33 1.27
N THR A 102 19.53 10.25 0.37
CA THR A 102 20.05 11.55 0.81
C THR A 102 18.94 12.38 1.47
N ASP A 103 19.32 13.43 2.22
CA ASP A 103 18.35 14.32 2.84
C ASP A 103 17.43 14.97 1.79
N GLU A 104 17.98 15.32 0.61
CA GLU A 104 17.21 15.87 -0.51
C GLU A 104 16.26 14.84 -1.13
N GLU A 105 16.70 13.58 -1.31
CA GLU A 105 15.85 12.50 -1.81
C GLU A 105 14.68 12.24 -0.84
N ASN A 106 14.98 12.18 0.47
CA ASN A 106 13.98 11.99 1.51
C ASN A 106 12.93 13.11 1.49
N GLU A 107 13.36 14.37 1.49
CA GLU A 107 12.46 15.52 1.45
C GLU A 107 11.61 15.50 0.16
N ALA A 108 12.21 15.21 -0.99
CA ALA A 108 11.48 15.16 -2.24
C ALA A 108 10.41 14.05 -2.26
N ILE A 109 10.72 12.85 -1.73
CA ILE A 109 9.74 11.76 -1.60
C ILE A 109 8.59 12.14 -0.66
N ILE A 110 8.89 12.81 0.45
CA ILE A 110 7.86 13.30 1.39
C ILE A 110 6.96 14.34 0.71
N GLN A 111 7.53 15.26 -0.06
CA GLN A 111 6.74 16.25 -0.81
C GLN A 111 5.87 15.59 -1.89
N LEU A 112 6.37 14.57 -2.59
CA LEU A 112 5.56 13.79 -3.53
C LEU A 112 4.42 13.06 -2.80
N THR A 113 4.70 12.54 -1.61
CA THR A 113 3.70 11.86 -0.79
C THR A 113 2.55 12.81 -0.42
N TYR A 114 2.88 14.01 0.05
CA TYR A 114 1.87 15.04 0.33
C TYR A 114 1.14 15.52 -0.92
N LYS A 115 1.82 15.65 -2.07
CA LYS A 115 1.20 16.04 -3.34
C LYS A 115 0.09 15.07 -3.78
N HIS A 116 0.27 13.76 -3.53
CA HIS A 116 -0.63 12.73 -4.06
C HIS A 116 -1.63 12.18 -3.03
N PHE A 117 -1.34 12.26 -1.73
CA PHE A 117 -2.14 11.61 -0.69
C PHE A 117 -2.75 12.55 0.36
N ASN A 118 -2.51 13.87 0.30
CA ASN A 118 -3.20 14.87 1.14
C ASN A 118 -4.30 15.63 0.39
#